data_AF-A0A838I5J0-F1
#
_entry.id   AF-A0A838I5J0-F1
#
_cell.length_a   1.000
_cell.length_b   1.000
_cell.length_c   1.000
_cell.angle_alpha   90.00
_cell.angle_beta   90.00
_cell.angle_gamma   90.00
#
_symmetry.space_group_name_H-M   'P 1'
#
loop_
_entity.id
_entity.type
_entity.pdbx_description
1 polymer ?
#
loop_
_entity_poly.entity_id
_entity_poly.type
_entity_poly.pdbx_seq_one_letter_code
_entity_poly.pdbx_strand_id
1 'polypeptide(L)'
;LVTTGRTLFGAKPPKGHELDDHYFGSIPDRVLACMMEAELELAKLGVPVKTRHNEVAPGQYEIAPTFENSNVGSDHQQLTMQVLETVARKYGLVCLLHEKPFAGVNGSGKHNNWSMSTDHGANLLDPGASPADNIKFLFFCAAVIQAVNKHQGLLRASVANIGQDHRLGANEAPPAIISIFLGADLEKVFEAIESGEGDPHTPGSFLGLGTPVLPPLPMHGGDRNRTSPFAFTGNKFEFRALGSSMSLAFPNTVLNTIVAEAIDDLADRLESAGGADPAEKVTAVVKEVYAQNKQVCFGGDNYSEEWHAEAEARGLKNLRTTPDALPEVLAEASVAAFERYAVLSARELESRFEVWVEQYVMQANIEAETTASIARTLLVPAVLRHLALIDSAQVGVLSEEMRPLLDDLITALGALDEANVHPDGVEGVDLAVHARDRQLAAMSGVRQVADRLEKLVADDLWPLPKYSEILFIK
;
A
#
# COMPACT_ATOMS: atom_id res chain seq x y z
N LEU A 1 14.08 -12.09 -8.13
CA LEU A 1 12.80 -12.42 -8.79
C LEU A 1 12.34 -13.81 -8.40
N VAL A 2 13.06 -14.88 -8.75
CA VAL A 2 12.63 -16.26 -8.41
C VAL A 2 12.54 -16.50 -6.90
N THR A 3 13.58 -16.14 -6.15
CA THR A 3 13.64 -16.37 -4.70
C THR A 3 12.87 -15.33 -3.89
N THR A 4 12.89 -14.07 -4.33
CA THR A 4 12.47 -12.91 -3.52
C THR A 4 11.21 -12.23 -4.01
N GLY A 5 10.62 -12.65 -5.15
CA GLY A 5 9.48 -11.97 -5.76
C GLY A 5 9.77 -10.57 -6.36
N ARG A 6 10.96 -10.00 -6.11
CA ARG A 6 11.41 -8.69 -6.60
C ARG A 6 12.83 -8.71 -7.16
N THR A 7 13.24 -7.65 -7.83
CA THR A 7 14.62 -7.45 -8.28
C THR A 7 15.49 -6.83 -7.18
N LEU A 8 16.62 -7.49 -6.90
CA LEU A 8 17.64 -7.02 -5.95
C LEU A 8 18.67 -6.11 -6.64
N PHE A 9 18.82 -6.26 -7.96
CA PHE A 9 19.66 -5.48 -8.84
C PHE A 9 18.87 -5.02 -10.06
N GLY A 10 19.35 -3.98 -10.73
CA GLY A 10 18.84 -3.55 -12.02
C GLY A 10 18.85 -2.03 -12.12
N ALA A 11 19.66 -1.56 -13.06
CA ALA A 11 19.78 -0.15 -13.37
C ALA A 11 18.51 0.39 -14.04
N LYS A 12 18.18 1.65 -13.73
CA LYS A 12 17.12 2.36 -14.43
C LYS A 12 17.43 2.42 -15.94
N PRO A 13 16.54 1.92 -16.82
CA PRO A 13 16.78 1.92 -18.26
C PRO A 13 16.69 3.34 -18.84
N PRO A 14 17.33 3.63 -19.98
CA PRO A 14 17.24 4.94 -20.64
C PRO A 14 15.82 5.33 -21.06
N LYS A 15 15.03 4.33 -21.49
CA LYS A 15 13.57 4.42 -21.63
C LYS A 15 12.98 3.64 -20.46
N GLY A 16 12.51 4.34 -19.44
CA GLY A 16 11.78 3.76 -18.33
C GLY A 16 10.30 4.09 -18.44
N HIS A 17 9.75 4.56 -17.34
CA HIS A 17 8.33 4.85 -17.18
C HIS A 17 7.99 6.33 -17.49
N GLU A 18 8.93 7.12 -18.02
CA GLU A 18 8.76 8.56 -18.27
C GLU A 18 7.66 8.92 -19.27
N LEU A 19 7.17 7.96 -20.05
CA LEU A 19 6.10 8.17 -21.02
C LEU A 19 4.71 7.86 -20.47
N ASP A 20 4.59 7.44 -19.20
CA ASP A 20 3.36 6.94 -18.60
C ASP A 20 2.62 6.02 -19.59
N ASP A 21 3.15 4.79 -19.79
CA ASP A 21 2.54 3.81 -20.70
C ASP A 21 1.03 3.78 -20.45
N HIS A 22 0.24 4.06 -21.49
CA HIS A 22 -1.12 4.56 -21.33
C HIS A 22 -1.96 3.65 -20.42
N TYR A 23 -2.38 4.16 -19.27
CA TYR A 23 -3.44 3.55 -18.45
C TYR A 23 -4.69 3.36 -19.32
N PHE A 24 -5.31 2.17 -19.29
CA PHE A 24 -6.33 1.73 -20.26
C PHE A 24 -5.87 1.62 -21.73
N GLY A 25 -4.58 1.36 -21.95
CA GLY A 25 -3.99 1.04 -23.25
C GLY A 25 -4.30 -0.38 -23.75
N SER A 26 -3.75 -0.73 -24.91
CA SER A 26 -3.92 -2.07 -25.49
C SER A 26 -3.15 -3.13 -24.69
N ILE A 27 -3.83 -4.16 -24.21
CA ILE A 27 -3.22 -5.34 -23.56
C ILE A 27 -2.63 -6.27 -24.65
N PRO A 28 -1.37 -6.72 -24.54
CA PRO A 28 -0.80 -7.68 -25.48
C PRO A 28 -1.59 -8.99 -25.56
N ASP A 29 -1.77 -9.55 -26.76
CA ASP A 29 -2.63 -10.72 -27.01
C ASP A 29 -2.33 -11.92 -26.09
N ARG A 30 -1.05 -12.23 -25.85
CA ARG A 30 -0.62 -13.30 -24.95
C ARG A 30 -1.10 -13.08 -23.51
N VAL A 31 -1.03 -11.83 -23.03
CA VAL A 31 -1.49 -11.48 -21.69
C VAL A 31 -3.01 -11.47 -21.64
N LEU A 32 -3.68 -10.90 -22.65
CA LEU A 32 -5.14 -10.89 -22.70
C LEU A 32 -5.71 -12.30 -22.68
N ALA A 33 -5.12 -13.24 -23.43
CA ALA A 33 -5.51 -14.65 -23.41
C ALA A 33 -5.33 -15.27 -22.01
N CYS A 34 -4.21 -14.98 -21.33
CA CYS A 34 -3.98 -15.41 -19.95
C CYS A 34 -5.03 -14.85 -18.97
N MET A 35 -5.37 -13.56 -19.08
CA MET A 35 -6.38 -12.93 -18.23
C MET A 35 -7.78 -13.51 -18.49
N MET A 36 -8.11 -13.79 -19.75
CA MET A 36 -9.40 -14.42 -20.11
C MET A 36 -9.52 -15.85 -19.58
N GLU A 37 -8.45 -16.64 -19.61
CA GLU A 37 -8.47 -17.97 -18.99
C GLU A 37 -8.58 -17.86 -17.46
N ALA A 38 -7.85 -16.94 -16.83
CA ALA A 38 -7.93 -16.72 -15.38
C ALA A 38 -9.35 -16.33 -14.94
N GLU A 39 -10.00 -15.41 -15.67
CA GLU A 39 -11.40 -15.04 -15.44
C GLU A 39 -12.36 -16.23 -15.61
N LEU A 40 -12.14 -17.07 -16.62
CA LEU A 40 -12.95 -18.26 -16.84
C LEU A 40 -12.80 -19.26 -15.68
N GLU A 41 -11.58 -19.51 -15.21
CA GLU A 41 -11.34 -20.38 -14.05
C GLU A 41 -11.94 -19.80 -12.76
N LEU A 42 -11.83 -18.48 -12.56
CA LEU A 42 -12.43 -17.78 -11.42
C LEU A 42 -13.96 -17.84 -11.44
N ALA A 43 -14.57 -17.69 -12.60
CA ALA A 43 -16.02 -17.81 -12.76
C ALA A 43 -16.51 -19.23 -12.40
N LYS A 44 -15.76 -20.28 -12.74
CA LYS A 44 -16.07 -21.67 -12.32
C LYS A 44 -16.02 -21.85 -10.80
N LEU A 45 -15.18 -21.08 -10.12
CA LEU A 45 -15.04 -21.07 -8.66
C LEU A 45 -16.03 -20.12 -7.96
N GLY A 46 -16.86 -19.40 -8.70
CA GLY A 46 -17.87 -18.49 -8.16
C GLY A 46 -17.38 -17.06 -7.92
N VAL A 47 -16.14 -16.71 -8.30
CA VAL A 47 -15.59 -15.36 -8.13
C VAL A 47 -16.18 -14.42 -9.20
N PRO A 48 -16.90 -13.34 -8.81
CA PRO A 48 -17.65 -12.51 -9.75
C PRO A 48 -16.78 -11.39 -10.36
N VAL A 49 -15.78 -11.76 -11.16
CA VAL A 49 -14.90 -10.79 -11.84
C VAL A 49 -15.73 -9.81 -12.68
N LYS A 50 -15.47 -8.51 -12.51
CA LYS A 50 -16.21 -7.45 -13.20
C LYS A 50 -15.35 -6.68 -14.20
N THR A 51 -14.12 -6.34 -13.84
CA THR A 51 -13.24 -5.51 -14.67
C THR A 51 -11.82 -6.08 -14.71
N ARG A 52 -11.16 -5.83 -15.83
CA ARG A 52 -9.72 -5.99 -16.01
C ARG A 52 -9.17 -4.86 -16.88
N HIS A 53 -7.95 -4.41 -16.61
CA HIS A 53 -7.23 -3.45 -17.45
C HIS A 53 -5.73 -3.55 -17.20
N ASN A 54 -4.94 -2.93 -18.07
CA ASN A 54 -3.54 -2.65 -17.76
C ASN A 54 -3.46 -1.51 -16.73
N GLU A 55 -2.42 -1.58 -15.91
CA GLU A 55 -2.08 -0.54 -14.97
C GLU A 55 -1.02 0.40 -15.54
N VAL A 56 -0.60 1.37 -14.74
CA VAL A 56 0.32 2.45 -15.09
C VAL A 56 1.72 1.92 -15.43
N ALA A 57 2.24 0.91 -14.72
CA ALA A 57 3.57 0.36 -15.01
C ALA A 57 3.56 -0.71 -16.13
N PRO A 58 4.66 -0.85 -16.90
CA PRO A 58 4.78 -1.90 -17.92
C PRO A 58 4.63 -3.30 -17.30
N GLY A 59 3.78 -4.13 -17.93
CA GLY A 59 3.50 -5.50 -17.45
C GLY A 59 2.69 -5.56 -16.16
N GLN A 60 2.12 -4.43 -15.71
CA GLN A 60 1.21 -4.36 -14.57
C GLN A 60 -0.24 -4.43 -15.05
N TYR A 61 -1.08 -5.21 -14.35
CA TYR A 61 -2.48 -5.41 -14.69
C TYR A 61 -3.33 -5.45 -13.43
N GLU A 62 -4.61 -5.08 -13.56
CA GLU A 62 -5.60 -5.14 -12.50
C GLU A 62 -6.75 -6.08 -12.91
N ILE A 63 -7.29 -6.79 -11.91
CA ILE A 63 -8.54 -7.52 -11.98
C ILE A 63 -9.37 -7.19 -10.73
N ALA A 64 -10.62 -6.80 -10.92
CA ALA A 64 -11.51 -6.46 -9.81
C ALA A 64 -12.81 -7.25 -9.88
N PRO A 65 -13.16 -8.04 -8.85
CA PRO A 65 -14.48 -8.63 -8.70
C PRO A 65 -15.52 -7.62 -8.22
N THR A 66 -16.79 -7.99 -8.36
CA THR A 66 -17.89 -7.31 -7.68
C THR A 66 -17.70 -7.47 -6.16
N PHE A 67 -18.13 -6.49 -5.37
CA PHE A 67 -18.08 -6.59 -3.91
C PHE A 67 -18.96 -7.75 -3.40
N GLU A 68 -18.54 -8.35 -2.29
CA GLU A 68 -19.20 -9.48 -1.66
C GLU A 68 -19.20 -9.31 -0.14
N ASN A 69 -19.87 -10.21 0.58
CA ASN A 69 -19.71 -10.30 2.03
C ASN A 69 -18.23 -10.45 2.39
N SER A 70 -17.75 -9.73 3.42
CA SER A 70 -16.33 -9.64 3.76
C SER A 70 -15.62 -11.00 3.91
N ASN A 71 -16.30 -12.01 4.47
CA ASN A 71 -15.73 -13.36 4.58
C ASN A 71 -15.56 -14.02 3.20
N VAL A 72 -16.63 -14.04 2.39
CA VAL A 72 -16.61 -14.63 1.05
C VAL A 72 -15.61 -13.90 0.14
N GLY A 73 -15.58 -12.56 0.21
CA GLY A 73 -14.61 -11.76 -0.54
C GLY A 73 -13.16 -12.04 -0.14
N SER A 74 -12.91 -12.37 1.13
CA SER A 74 -11.58 -12.79 1.60
C SER A 74 -11.16 -14.13 0.99
N ASP A 75 -12.07 -15.11 0.99
CA ASP A 75 -11.82 -16.44 0.40
C ASP A 75 -11.62 -16.35 -1.11
N HIS A 76 -12.51 -15.63 -1.80
CA HIS A 76 -12.41 -15.39 -3.24
C HIS A 76 -11.14 -14.64 -3.62
N GLN A 77 -10.65 -13.73 -2.77
CA GLN A 77 -9.38 -13.06 -3.01
C GLN A 77 -8.18 -14.01 -2.93
N GLN A 78 -8.16 -14.93 -1.97
CA GLN A 78 -7.10 -15.95 -1.88
C GLN A 78 -7.11 -16.86 -3.11
N LEU A 79 -8.30 -17.33 -3.52
CA LEU A 79 -8.48 -18.11 -4.74
C LEU A 79 -8.01 -17.34 -5.98
N THR A 80 -8.31 -16.04 -6.04
CA THR A 80 -7.89 -15.16 -7.14
C THR A 80 -6.37 -15.15 -7.29
N MET A 81 -5.62 -14.93 -6.20
CA MET A 81 -4.15 -14.95 -6.24
C MET A 81 -3.61 -16.29 -6.77
N GLN A 82 -4.12 -17.40 -6.23
CA GLN A 82 -3.67 -18.74 -6.64
C GLN A 82 -3.98 -19.05 -8.11
N VAL A 83 -5.17 -18.68 -8.60
CA VAL A 83 -5.57 -18.89 -9.99
C VAL A 83 -4.71 -18.06 -10.93
N LEU A 84 -4.45 -16.79 -10.61
CA LEU A 84 -3.57 -15.93 -11.42
C LEU A 84 -2.17 -16.51 -11.58
N GLU A 85 -1.54 -16.96 -10.49
CA GLU A 85 -0.23 -17.60 -10.54
C GLU A 85 -0.24 -18.91 -11.33
N THR A 86 -1.28 -19.72 -11.17
CA THR A 86 -1.41 -21.03 -11.83
C THR A 86 -1.63 -20.88 -13.33
N VAL A 87 -2.52 -19.97 -13.74
CA VAL A 87 -2.84 -19.72 -15.15
C VAL A 87 -1.66 -19.05 -15.85
N ALA A 88 -0.99 -18.08 -15.23
CA ALA A 88 0.18 -17.41 -15.81
C ALA A 88 1.24 -18.40 -16.31
N ARG A 89 1.52 -19.46 -15.53
CA ARG A 89 2.50 -20.50 -15.90
C ARG A 89 2.14 -21.24 -17.19
N LYS A 90 0.85 -21.43 -17.49
CA LYS A 90 0.39 -22.08 -18.73
C LYS A 90 0.72 -21.27 -19.99
N TYR A 91 0.86 -19.95 -19.83
CA TYR A 91 1.18 -19.01 -20.89
C TYR A 91 2.68 -18.66 -20.97
N GLY A 92 3.52 -19.38 -20.21
CA GLY A 92 4.95 -19.06 -20.11
C GLY A 92 5.21 -17.72 -19.42
N LEU A 93 4.29 -17.29 -18.56
CA LEU A 93 4.38 -16.06 -17.76
C LEU A 93 4.57 -16.42 -16.28
N VAL A 94 5.04 -15.45 -15.50
CA VAL A 94 5.08 -15.52 -14.04
C VAL A 94 4.28 -14.33 -13.50
N CYS A 95 3.24 -14.60 -12.71
CA CYS A 95 2.51 -13.56 -11.99
C CYS A 95 3.33 -13.16 -10.76
N LEU A 96 3.66 -11.87 -10.64
CA LEU A 96 4.39 -11.33 -9.49
C LEU A 96 3.39 -10.56 -8.62
N LEU A 97 3.15 -11.05 -7.41
CA LEU A 97 2.25 -10.43 -6.43
C LEU A 97 2.99 -9.54 -5.42
N HIS A 98 4.31 -9.45 -5.51
CA HIS A 98 5.11 -8.62 -4.62
C HIS A 98 4.76 -7.13 -4.81
N GLU A 99 4.72 -6.35 -3.73
CA GLU A 99 4.28 -4.96 -3.71
C GLU A 99 5.16 -4.02 -4.54
N LYS A 100 6.46 -4.32 -4.61
CA LYS A 100 7.45 -3.59 -5.41
C LYS A 100 8.39 -4.51 -6.18
N PRO A 101 7.93 -5.18 -7.26
CA PRO A 101 8.76 -6.16 -7.98
C PRO A 101 9.97 -5.51 -8.66
N PHE A 102 9.80 -4.29 -9.16
CA PHE A 102 10.84 -3.51 -9.85
C PHE A 102 11.00 -2.13 -9.20
N ALA A 103 12.24 -1.67 -9.04
CA ALA A 103 12.49 -0.34 -8.49
C ALA A 103 12.27 0.76 -9.55
N GLY A 104 11.84 1.94 -9.14
CA GLY A 104 11.69 3.09 -10.03
C GLY A 104 10.47 3.07 -10.97
N VAL A 105 9.54 2.13 -10.79
CA VAL A 105 8.23 2.07 -11.47
C VAL A 105 7.10 1.92 -10.44
N ASN A 106 5.83 2.07 -10.81
CA ASN A 106 4.70 1.92 -9.88
C ASN A 106 4.72 0.58 -9.12
N GLY A 107 4.26 0.63 -7.87
CA GLY A 107 4.08 -0.58 -7.06
C GLY A 107 2.72 -1.22 -7.29
N SER A 108 2.55 -2.45 -6.81
CA SER A 108 1.29 -3.17 -6.87
C SER A 108 0.52 -3.08 -5.55
N GLY A 109 -0.69 -2.52 -5.64
CA GLY A 109 -1.65 -2.35 -4.55
C GLY A 109 -2.71 -3.45 -4.52
N LYS A 110 -3.42 -3.57 -3.39
CA LYS A 110 -4.71 -4.26 -3.34
C LYS A 110 -5.69 -3.40 -2.57
N HIS A 111 -6.44 -2.56 -3.26
CA HIS A 111 -7.39 -1.66 -2.59
C HIS A 111 -8.54 -2.47 -1.99
N ASN A 112 -8.83 -2.22 -0.72
CA ASN A 112 -9.98 -2.81 -0.03
C ASN A 112 -11.11 -1.79 0.01
N ASN A 113 -12.09 -1.98 -0.87
CA ASN A 113 -13.33 -1.21 -0.87
C ASN A 113 -14.27 -1.77 0.20
N TRP A 114 -14.37 -1.07 1.32
CA TRP A 114 -15.08 -1.50 2.53
C TRP A 114 -16.36 -0.68 2.74
N SER A 115 -17.45 -1.38 3.02
CA SER A 115 -18.76 -0.79 3.34
C SER A 115 -19.54 -1.66 4.32
N MET A 116 -20.62 -1.10 4.87
CA MET A 116 -21.51 -1.78 5.79
C MET A 116 -22.95 -1.64 5.29
N SER A 117 -23.72 -2.72 5.36
CA SER A 117 -25.12 -2.71 4.94
C SER A 117 -25.97 -3.50 5.92
N THR A 118 -27.25 -3.13 6.02
CA THR A 118 -28.23 -3.89 6.80
C THR A 118 -28.57 -5.21 6.10
N ASP A 119 -29.21 -6.13 6.82
CA ASP A 119 -29.78 -7.36 6.30
C ASP A 119 -30.83 -7.14 5.19
N HIS A 120 -31.48 -5.97 5.19
CA HIS A 120 -32.39 -5.52 4.14
C HIS A 120 -31.68 -4.88 2.93
N GLY A 121 -30.35 -4.81 2.92
CA GLY A 121 -29.55 -4.29 1.81
C GLY A 121 -29.39 -2.76 1.77
N ALA A 122 -29.76 -2.05 2.85
CA ALA A 122 -29.53 -0.61 2.92
C ALA A 122 -28.06 -0.33 3.27
N ASN A 123 -27.35 0.40 2.41
CA ASN A 123 -25.97 0.81 2.65
C ASN A 123 -25.93 1.94 3.69
N LEU A 124 -25.21 1.71 4.79
CA LEU A 124 -25.09 2.65 5.91
C LEU A 124 -24.11 3.78 5.64
N LEU A 125 -23.29 3.65 4.58
CA LEU A 125 -22.32 4.64 4.13
C LEU A 125 -22.75 5.33 2.83
N ASP A 126 -24.01 5.15 2.40
CA ASP A 126 -24.57 5.90 1.29
C ASP A 126 -25.12 7.24 1.80
N PRO A 127 -24.55 8.39 1.36
CA PRO A 127 -24.98 9.70 1.80
C PRO A 127 -26.36 10.07 1.24
N GLY A 128 -26.79 9.45 0.14
CA GLY A 128 -28.01 9.83 -0.58
C GLY A 128 -27.91 11.20 -1.24
N ALA A 129 -29.07 11.79 -1.58
CA ALA A 129 -29.12 13.07 -2.31
C ALA A 129 -28.83 14.29 -1.42
N SER A 130 -29.13 14.22 -0.13
CA SER A 130 -28.86 15.27 0.85
C SER A 130 -28.11 14.65 2.04
N PRO A 131 -26.76 14.65 2.01
CA PRO A 131 -25.95 14.02 3.05
C PRO A 131 -26.21 14.62 4.44
N ALA A 132 -26.46 15.93 4.51
CA ALA A 132 -26.72 16.67 5.75
C ALA A 132 -28.00 16.23 6.48
N ASP A 133 -29.01 15.77 5.73
CA ASP A 133 -30.28 15.29 6.30
C ASP A 133 -30.23 13.80 6.67
N ASN A 134 -29.22 13.08 6.19
CA ASN A 134 -29.10 11.64 6.38
C ASN A 134 -28.39 11.31 7.70
N ILE A 135 -29.13 11.44 8.80
CA ILE A 135 -28.60 11.21 10.15
C ILE A 135 -27.96 9.83 10.35
N LYS A 136 -28.45 8.79 9.65
CA LYS A 136 -27.87 7.44 9.74
C LYS A 136 -26.47 7.43 9.13
N PHE A 137 -26.34 7.97 7.92
CA PHE A 137 -25.05 8.10 7.26
C PHE A 137 -24.07 8.92 8.09
N LEU A 138 -24.49 10.08 8.61
CA LEU A 138 -23.63 10.94 9.44
C LEU A 138 -23.13 10.20 10.69
N PHE A 139 -24.00 9.45 11.36
CA PHE A 139 -23.65 8.62 12.51
C PHE A 139 -22.58 7.59 12.16
N PHE A 140 -22.81 6.76 11.14
CA PHE A 140 -21.87 5.69 10.78
C PHE A 140 -20.56 6.25 10.20
N CYS A 141 -20.61 7.35 9.46
CA CYS A 141 -19.41 8.02 8.96
C CYS A 141 -18.59 8.65 10.11
N ALA A 142 -19.23 9.26 11.10
CA ALA A 142 -18.55 9.75 12.30
C ALA A 142 -17.90 8.60 13.11
N ALA A 143 -18.57 7.46 13.24
CA ALA A 143 -17.99 6.26 13.86
C ALA A 143 -16.72 5.79 13.13
N VAL A 144 -16.73 5.79 11.79
CA VAL A 144 -15.55 5.45 10.99
C VAL A 144 -14.40 6.45 11.22
N ILE A 145 -14.70 7.75 11.27
CA ILE A 145 -13.69 8.79 11.56
C ILE A 145 -13.05 8.58 12.94
N GLN A 146 -13.86 8.32 13.96
CA GLN A 146 -13.37 8.02 15.31
C GLN A 146 -12.52 6.75 15.35
N ALA A 147 -12.99 5.67 14.71
CA ALA A 147 -12.30 4.40 14.69
C ALA A 147 -10.89 4.52 14.08
N VAL A 148 -10.78 5.18 12.92
CA VAL A 148 -9.51 5.37 12.23
C VAL A 148 -8.59 6.30 13.03
N ASN A 149 -9.09 7.39 13.61
CA ASN A 149 -8.27 8.30 14.40
C ASN A 149 -7.69 7.62 15.65
N LYS A 150 -8.54 6.89 16.39
CA LYS A 150 -8.16 6.17 17.63
C LYS A 150 -7.20 5.03 17.35
N HIS A 151 -7.40 4.28 16.26
CA HIS A 151 -6.66 3.05 15.95
C HIS A 151 -5.76 3.16 14.71
N GLN A 152 -5.31 4.37 14.36
CA GLN A 152 -4.44 4.61 13.19
C GLN A 152 -3.19 3.73 13.17
N GLY A 153 -2.56 3.50 14.33
CA GLY A 153 -1.38 2.65 14.45
C GLY A 153 -1.70 1.19 14.15
N LEU A 154 -2.78 0.65 14.72
CA LEU A 154 -3.25 -0.70 14.45
C LEU A 154 -3.64 -0.89 12.96
N LEU A 155 -4.29 0.10 12.36
CA LEU A 155 -4.66 0.05 10.95
C LEU A 155 -3.41 0.03 10.05
N ARG A 156 -2.39 0.84 10.37
CA ARG A 156 -1.08 0.81 9.69
C ARG A 156 -0.36 -0.53 9.89
N ALA A 157 -0.43 -1.11 11.08
CA ALA A 157 0.17 -2.40 11.40
C ALA A 157 -0.51 -3.56 10.66
N SER A 158 -1.83 -3.49 10.44
CA SER A 158 -2.61 -4.52 9.74
C SER A 158 -2.17 -4.75 8.28
N VAL A 159 -1.46 -3.78 7.70
CA VAL A 159 -0.93 -3.80 6.33
C VAL A 159 0.61 -3.76 6.29
N ALA A 160 1.28 -4.04 7.42
CA ALA A 160 2.73 -4.04 7.50
C ALA A 160 3.32 -5.37 7.00
N ASN A 161 4.23 -5.28 6.03
CA ASN A 161 5.12 -6.35 5.60
C ASN A 161 6.37 -5.74 4.93
N ILE A 162 7.42 -6.52 4.72
CA ILE A 162 8.67 -6.02 4.12
C ILE A 162 8.46 -5.46 2.69
N GLY A 163 7.59 -6.08 1.89
CA GLY A 163 7.28 -5.61 0.53
C GLY A 163 6.68 -4.20 0.52
N GLN A 164 5.88 -3.87 1.52
CA GLN A 164 5.22 -2.58 1.69
C GLN A 164 6.16 -1.46 2.07
N ASP A 165 7.23 -1.77 2.82
CA ASP A 165 8.29 -0.82 3.13
C ASP A 165 8.96 -0.29 1.85
N HIS A 166 8.87 -1.04 0.74
CA HIS A 166 9.33 -0.61 -0.59
C HIS A 166 8.26 0.07 -1.46
N ARG A 167 6.99 0.03 -1.04
CA ARG A 167 5.85 0.53 -1.83
C ARG A 167 5.31 1.86 -1.32
N LEU A 168 5.01 1.95 -0.02
CA LEU A 168 4.27 3.07 0.56
C LEU A 168 5.04 4.40 0.42
N GLY A 169 4.30 5.49 0.15
CA GLY A 169 4.83 6.85 0.06
C GLY A 169 5.44 7.24 -1.30
N ALA A 170 5.17 6.48 -2.36
CA ALA A 170 5.68 6.80 -3.71
C ALA A 170 4.79 6.21 -4.82
N ASN A 171 4.79 6.85 -6.00
CA ASN A 171 4.17 6.35 -7.24
C ASN A 171 2.74 5.82 -7.05
N GLU A 172 1.82 6.70 -6.64
CA GLU A 172 0.40 6.40 -6.35
C GLU A 172 0.11 5.50 -5.15
N ALA A 173 1.13 5.01 -4.42
CA ALA A 173 0.91 4.34 -3.13
C ALA A 173 0.90 5.34 -1.97
N PRO A 174 -0.11 5.31 -1.08
CA PRO A 174 -0.24 6.28 0.01
C PRO A 174 0.96 6.23 0.97
N PRO A 175 1.28 7.32 1.68
CA PRO A 175 2.30 7.30 2.73
C PRO A 175 1.86 6.43 3.92
N ALA A 176 2.78 6.20 4.84
CA ALA A 176 2.53 5.44 6.07
C ALA A 176 1.68 6.19 7.12
N ILE A 177 1.31 7.44 6.85
CA ILE A 177 0.44 8.26 7.71
C ILE A 177 -1.00 7.91 7.37
N ILE A 178 -1.75 7.33 8.31
CA ILE A 178 -3.16 7.01 8.11
C ILE A 178 -4.00 8.28 8.25
N SER A 179 -4.65 8.70 7.16
CA SER A 179 -5.56 9.84 7.07
C SER A 179 -6.82 9.50 6.27
N ILE A 180 -7.92 10.18 6.58
CA ILE A 180 -9.18 10.04 5.87
C ILE A 180 -9.35 11.15 4.84
N PHE A 181 -9.69 10.78 3.61
CA PHE A 181 -10.19 11.72 2.63
C PHE A 181 -11.72 11.61 2.53
N LEU A 182 -12.47 12.62 2.98
CA LEU A 182 -13.93 12.65 2.88
C LEU A 182 -14.44 13.21 1.53
N GLY A 183 -13.63 14.04 0.87
CA GLY A 183 -14.05 14.86 -0.25
C GLY A 183 -14.62 16.20 0.22
N ALA A 184 -14.44 17.24 -0.60
CA ALA A 184 -14.72 18.63 -0.20
C ALA A 184 -16.19 18.88 0.18
N ASP A 185 -17.13 18.19 -0.47
CA ASP A 185 -18.56 18.33 -0.17
C ASP A 185 -18.92 17.75 1.18
N LEU A 186 -18.41 16.56 1.48
CA LEU A 186 -18.71 15.87 2.74
C LEU A 186 -17.97 16.51 3.91
N GLU A 187 -16.72 16.94 3.71
CA GLU A 187 -15.94 17.66 4.72
C GLU A 187 -16.65 18.95 5.15
N LYS A 188 -17.20 19.72 4.19
CA LYS A 188 -18.03 20.90 4.49
C LYS A 188 -19.26 20.57 5.32
N VAL A 189 -19.95 19.45 5.05
CA VAL A 189 -21.11 19.04 5.84
C VAL A 189 -20.71 18.81 7.30
N PHE A 190 -19.61 18.10 7.55
CA PHE A 190 -19.11 17.88 8.91
C PHE A 190 -18.60 19.16 9.58
N GLU A 191 -17.91 20.04 8.85
CA GLU A 191 -17.47 21.36 9.35
C GLU A 191 -18.66 22.28 9.70
N ALA A 192 -19.73 22.27 8.89
CA ALA A 192 -20.93 23.04 9.17
C ALA A 192 -21.67 22.51 10.41
N ILE A 193 -21.74 21.18 10.58
CA ILE A 193 -22.31 20.55 11.79
C ILE A 193 -21.50 20.95 13.04
N GLU A 194 -20.17 20.96 12.94
CA GLU A 194 -19.29 21.27 14.07
C GLU A 194 -19.32 22.74 14.47
N SER A 195 -19.11 23.64 13.50
CA SER A 195 -19.13 25.09 13.73
C SER A 195 -20.53 25.63 14.04
N GLY A 196 -21.58 25.02 13.49
CA GLY A 196 -22.93 25.58 13.49
C GLY A 196 -23.10 26.76 12.51
N GLU A 197 -22.11 27.01 11.66
CA GLU A 197 -22.08 28.08 10.65
C GLU A 197 -21.93 27.48 9.25
N GLY A 198 -22.47 28.15 8.24
CA GLY A 198 -22.45 27.68 6.84
C GLY A 198 -23.71 26.93 6.41
N ASP A 199 -23.88 26.78 5.10
CA ASP A 199 -24.99 26.01 4.51
C ASP A 199 -24.48 24.61 4.09
N PRO A 200 -24.89 23.53 4.80
CA PRO A 200 -24.46 22.18 4.50
C PRO A 200 -25.07 21.63 3.19
N HIS A 201 -25.99 22.36 2.55
CA HIS A 201 -26.63 21.97 1.28
C HIS A 201 -26.03 22.67 0.06
N THR A 202 -25.06 23.58 0.22
CA THR A 202 -24.41 24.25 -0.91
C THR A 202 -23.42 23.29 -1.60
N PRO A 203 -23.60 22.97 -2.91
CA PRO A 203 -22.68 22.10 -3.64
C PRO A 203 -21.25 22.67 -3.74
N GLY A 204 -20.26 21.79 -3.81
CA GLY A 204 -18.88 22.13 -4.16
C GLY A 204 -18.74 22.89 -5.47
N SER A 205 -17.64 23.62 -5.57
CA SER A 205 -17.31 24.55 -6.63
C SER A 205 -17.39 23.95 -8.03
N PHE A 206 -17.74 24.78 -9.01
CA PHE A 206 -17.75 24.41 -10.42
C PHE A 206 -16.34 24.48 -11.03
N LEU A 207 -16.00 23.54 -11.92
CA LEU A 207 -14.77 23.61 -12.70
C LEU A 207 -14.95 24.67 -13.80
N GLY A 208 -14.22 25.79 -13.69
CA GLY A 208 -14.17 26.79 -14.74
C GLY A 208 -13.29 26.32 -15.89
N LEU A 209 -13.87 25.96 -17.03
CA LEU A 209 -13.16 25.51 -18.24
C LEU A 209 -12.42 26.62 -19.01
N GLY A 210 -12.16 27.76 -18.36
CA GLY A 210 -11.47 28.91 -18.96
C GLY A 210 -12.23 29.61 -20.09
N THR A 211 -13.49 29.24 -20.35
CA THR A 211 -14.35 29.88 -21.35
C THR A 211 -15.77 30.06 -20.82
N PRO A 212 -16.39 31.25 -20.98
CA PRO A 212 -17.76 31.51 -20.54
C PRO A 212 -18.83 30.82 -21.40
N VAL A 213 -18.44 30.13 -22.49
CA VAL A 213 -19.36 29.48 -23.43
C VAL A 213 -19.66 28.03 -23.05
N LEU A 214 -18.75 27.38 -22.33
CA LEU A 214 -18.97 26.00 -21.89
C LEU A 214 -19.75 26.02 -20.57
N PRO A 215 -20.77 25.16 -20.41
CA PRO A 215 -21.47 25.05 -19.15
C PRO A 215 -20.46 24.66 -18.06
N PRO A 216 -20.50 25.32 -16.89
CA PRO A 216 -19.64 24.95 -15.77
C PRO A 216 -19.90 23.48 -15.44
N LEU A 217 -18.85 22.66 -15.51
CA LEU A 217 -18.95 21.27 -15.10
C LEU A 217 -18.97 21.26 -13.57
N PRO A 218 -19.96 20.63 -12.91
CA PRO A 218 -19.85 20.40 -11.48
C PRO A 218 -18.55 19.62 -11.26
N MET A 219 -17.65 20.11 -10.40
CA MET A 219 -16.62 19.22 -9.89
C MET A 219 -17.38 18.13 -9.14
N HIS A 220 -17.26 16.89 -9.58
CA HIS A 220 -17.68 15.79 -8.73
C HIS A 220 -16.81 15.90 -7.47
N GLY A 221 -17.41 16.18 -6.31
CA GLY A 221 -16.71 16.34 -5.03
C GLY A 221 -15.93 15.10 -4.56
N GLY A 222 -16.04 13.99 -5.30
CA GLY A 222 -15.18 12.82 -5.20
C GLY A 222 -13.93 12.92 -6.08
N ASP A 223 -13.39 14.13 -6.33
CA ASP A 223 -12.05 14.29 -6.92
C ASP A 223 -11.09 13.41 -6.13
N ARG A 224 -10.66 12.32 -6.77
CA ARG A 224 -10.08 11.18 -6.06
C ARG A 224 -8.70 11.62 -5.68
N ASN A 225 -8.52 12.11 -4.46
CA ASN A 225 -7.21 12.23 -3.86
C ASN A 225 -6.59 10.83 -3.81
N ARG A 226 -5.84 10.47 -4.85
CA ARG A 226 -5.26 9.13 -5.07
C ARG A 226 -4.20 8.80 -4.01
N THR A 227 -3.67 9.81 -3.35
CA THR A 227 -2.56 9.69 -2.40
C THR A 227 -3.04 9.42 -0.97
N SER A 228 -4.35 9.55 -0.70
CA SER A 228 -4.93 9.22 0.60
C SER A 228 -4.97 7.70 0.85
N PRO A 229 -4.62 7.24 2.06
CA PRO A 229 -4.67 5.83 2.44
C PRO A 229 -6.10 5.32 2.66
N PHE A 230 -7.03 6.16 3.12
CA PHE A 230 -8.41 5.76 3.40
C PHE A 230 -9.39 6.80 2.86
N ALA A 231 -9.93 6.56 1.66
CA ALA A 231 -10.71 7.55 0.93
C ALA A 231 -12.20 7.18 0.86
N PHE A 232 -13.08 8.11 1.20
CA PHE A 232 -14.51 7.98 0.92
C PHE A 232 -14.74 8.11 -0.59
N THR A 233 -15.32 7.09 -1.21
CA THR A 233 -15.54 7.01 -2.66
C THR A 233 -17.03 6.94 -2.99
N GLY A 234 -17.80 7.83 -2.37
CA GLY A 234 -19.22 8.09 -2.67
C GLY A 234 -20.20 7.27 -1.85
N ASN A 235 -19.93 6.00 -1.60
CA ASN A 235 -20.83 5.12 -0.83
C ASN A 235 -20.10 4.03 -0.01
N LYS A 236 -18.78 4.18 0.15
CA LYS A 236 -17.86 3.23 0.77
C LYS A 236 -16.53 3.92 1.05
N PHE A 237 -15.70 3.32 1.89
CA PHE A 237 -14.31 3.72 2.05
C PHE A 237 -13.39 2.79 1.29
N GLU A 238 -12.38 3.34 0.63
CA GLU A 238 -11.35 2.61 -0.08
C GLU A 238 -10.05 2.67 0.72
N PHE A 239 -9.64 1.53 1.30
CA PHE A 239 -8.38 1.39 1.98
C PHE A 239 -7.28 0.97 1.00
N ARG A 240 -6.41 1.92 0.65
CA ARG A 240 -5.37 1.78 -0.38
C ARG A 240 -4.03 1.29 0.14
N ALA A 241 -3.85 1.29 1.46
CA ALA A 241 -2.58 0.93 2.06
C ALA A 241 -2.29 -0.58 2.01
N LEU A 242 -3.24 -1.46 1.65
CA LEU A 242 -3.06 -2.92 1.66
C LEU A 242 -2.14 -3.44 0.53
N GLY A 243 -1.32 -4.45 0.87
CA GLY A 243 -0.30 -5.10 0.03
C GLY A 243 -0.90 -5.96 -1.08
N SER A 244 -0.27 -6.03 -2.26
CA SER A 244 -0.72 -6.91 -3.35
C SER A 244 -0.49 -8.39 -3.05
N SER A 245 0.45 -8.75 -2.18
CA SER A 245 0.66 -10.14 -1.73
C SER A 245 -0.20 -10.51 -0.51
N MET A 246 -0.70 -9.51 0.22
CA MET A 246 -1.33 -9.70 1.52
C MET A 246 -2.77 -10.24 1.42
N SER A 247 -3.20 -10.95 2.47
CA SER A 247 -4.61 -11.26 2.69
C SER A 247 -5.37 -10.02 3.14
N LEU A 248 -6.58 -9.80 2.61
CA LEU A 248 -7.47 -8.74 3.11
C LEU A 248 -8.20 -9.10 4.41
N ALA A 249 -8.10 -10.36 4.85
CA ALA A 249 -8.83 -10.87 6.02
C ALA A 249 -8.50 -10.10 7.30
N PHE A 250 -7.21 -9.99 7.67
CA PHE A 250 -6.81 -9.31 8.91
C PHE A 250 -7.08 -7.79 8.89
N PRO A 251 -6.79 -7.04 7.81
CA PRO A 251 -7.24 -5.65 7.67
C PRO A 251 -8.75 -5.48 7.87
N ASN A 252 -9.57 -6.39 7.33
CA ASN A 252 -11.02 -6.37 7.54
C ASN A 252 -11.40 -6.74 8.97
N THR A 253 -10.73 -7.70 9.61
CA THR A 253 -10.93 -8.00 11.04
C THR A 253 -10.65 -6.76 11.90
N VAL A 254 -9.56 -6.04 11.62
CA VAL A 254 -9.23 -4.78 12.29
C VAL A 254 -10.33 -3.75 12.04
N LEU A 255 -10.61 -3.40 10.78
CA LEU A 255 -11.61 -2.38 10.41
C LEU A 255 -12.98 -2.67 11.04
N ASN A 256 -13.47 -3.91 10.94
CA ASN A 256 -14.75 -4.29 11.49
C ASN A 256 -14.77 -4.18 13.03
N THR A 257 -13.68 -4.56 13.71
CA THR A 257 -13.60 -4.50 15.19
C THR A 257 -13.52 -3.06 15.69
N ILE A 258 -12.65 -2.22 15.09
CA ILE A 258 -12.48 -0.83 15.54
C ILE A 258 -13.71 0.02 15.24
N VAL A 259 -14.41 -0.27 14.14
CA VAL A 259 -15.66 0.43 13.81
C VAL A 259 -16.80 -0.05 14.71
N ALA A 260 -16.87 -1.33 15.06
CA ALA A 260 -17.82 -1.81 16.07
C ALA A 260 -17.61 -1.10 17.41
N GLU A 261 -16.34 -0.93 17.84
CA GLU A 261 -16.00 -0.16 19.03
C GLU A 261 -16.51 1.28 18.99
N ALA A 262 -16.30 1.98 17.87
CA ALA A 262 -16.78 3.33 17.71
C ALA A 262 -18.31 3.41 17.67
N ILE A 263 -18.98 2.46 17.00
CA ILE A 263 -20.45 2.40 16.97
C ILE A 263 -21.02 2.25 18.37
N ASP A 264 -20.45 1.37 19.21
CA ASP A 264 -20.89 1.21 20.60
C ASP A 264 -20.70 2.50 21.40
N ASP A 265 -19.53 3.15 21.29
CA ASP A 265 -19.28 4.42 21.99
C ASP A 265 -20.29 5.51 21.59
N LEU A 266 -20.57 5.63 20.29
CA LEU A 266 -21.57 6.58 19.80
C LEU A 266 -22.99 6.20 20.24
N ALA A 267 -23.33 4.91 20.26
CA ALA A 267 -24.63 4.44 20.73
C ALA A 267 -24.84 4.72 22.22
N ASP A 268 -23.83 4.46 23.06
CA ASP A 268 -23.85 4.75 24.50
C ASP A 268 -24.06 6.25 24.77
N ARG A 269 -23.40 7.12 23.97
CA ARG A 269 -23.62 8.59 24.02
C ARG A 269 -25.05 8.98 23.64
N LEU A 270 -25.63 8.35 22.61
CA LEU A 270 -27.00 8.58 22.18
C LEU A 270 -28.03 8.17 23.23
N GLU A 271 -27.84 7.00 23.86
CA GLU A 271 -28.72 6.50 24.92
C GLU A 271 -28.66 7.37 26.17
N SER A 272 -27.48 7.91 26.48
CA SER A 272 -27.24 8.82 27.60
C SER A 272 -27.82 10.22 27.37
N ALA A 273 -28.01 10.64 26.12
CA ALA A 273 -28.64 11.91 25.78
C ALA A 273 -30.15 11.84 26.02
N GLY A 274 -30.64 12.33 27.16
CA GLY A 274 -32.07 12.33 27.50
C GLY A 274 -32.94 13.28 26.64
N GLY A 275 -34.25 13.00 26.55
CA GLY A 275 -35.33 13.98 26.30
C GLY A 275 -35.45 14.75 24.97
N ALA A 276 -34.46 14.69 24.06
CA ALA A 276 -34.50 15.39 22.76
C ALA A 276 -35.06 14.54 21.60
N ASP A 277 -35.32 15.17 20.45
CA ASP A 277 -35.64 14.47 19.20
C ASP A 277 -34.46 13.59 18.73
N PRO A 278 -34.69 12.38 18.17
CA PRO A 278 -33.61 11.51 17.73
C PRO A 278 -32.64 12.17 16.73
N ALA A 279 -33.11 13.05 15.84
CA ALA A 279 -32.23 13.72 14.89
C ALA A 279 -31.32 14.73 15.59
N GLU A 280 -31.85 15.50 16.55
CA GLU A 280 -31.06 16.45 17.34
C GLU A 280 -29.97 15.75 18.16
N LYS A 281 -30.28 14.59 18.74
CA LYS A 281 -29.30 13.78 19.49
C LYS A 281 -28.17 13.29 18.58
N VAL A 282 -28.51 12.76 17.40
CA VAL A 282 -27.51 12.28 16.45
C VAL A 282 -26.60 13.43 16.00
N THR A 283 -27.17 14.58 15.65
CA THR A 283 -26.37 15.75 15.26
C THR A 283 -25.44 16.21 16.38
N ALA A 284 -25.90 16.20 17.64
CA ALA A 284 -25.07 16.56 18.79
C ALA A 284 -23.90 15.58 19.00
N VAL A 285 -24.16 14.27 18.92
CA VAL A 285 -23.11 13.25 19.03
C VAL A 285 -22.12 13.35 17.88
N VAL A 286 -22.61 13.49 16.63
CA VAL A 286 -21.76 13.64 15.44
C VAL A 286 -20.88 14.89 15.55
N LYS A 287 -21.44 16.02 16.00
CA LYS A 287 -20.69 17.25 16.25
C LYS A 287 -19.53 17.03 17.23
N GLU A 288 -19.82 16.41 18.37
CA GLU A 288 -18.82 16.15 19.39
C GLU A 288 -17.72 15.19 18.90
N VAL A 289 -18.13 14.08 18.28
CA VAL A 289 -17.22 13.06 17.77
C VAL A 289 -16.34 13.61 16.65
N TYR A 290 -16.91 14.36 15.70
CA TYR A 290 -16.13 14.97 14.64
C TYR A 290 -15.12 15.98 15.21
N ALA A 291 -15.53 16.84 16.15
CA ALA A 291 -14.61 17.80 16.79
C ALA A 291 -13.41 17.10 17.47
N GLN A 292 -13.62 15.93 18.08
CA GLN A 292 -12.60 15.14 18.77
C GLN A 292 -11.65 14.39 17.82
N ASN A 293 -12.05 14.16 16.57
CA ASN A 293 -11.37 13.24 15.66
C ASN A 293 -11.01 13.84 14.29
N LYS A 294 -11.43 15.08 13.98
CA LYS A 294 -11.21 15.70 12.67
C LYS A 294 -9.74 15.85 12.27
N GLN A 295 -8.80 15.75 13.20
CA GLN A 295 -7.36 15.78 12.89
C GLN A 295 -6.91 14.70 11.91
N VAL A 296 -7.62 13.56 11.84
CA VAL A 296 -7.34 12.47 10.90
C VAL A 296 -7.81 12.78 9.47
N CYS A 297 -8.70 13.76 9.29
CA CYS A 297 -9.22 14.14 7.98
C CYS A 297 -8.23 15.06 7.25
N PHE A 298 -7.93 14.73 6.00
CA PHE A 298 -7.04 15.51 5.17
C PHE A 298 -7.41 15.46 3.68
N GLY A 299 -7.68 16.63 3.12
CA GLY A 299 -8.07 16.83 1.71
C GLY A 299 -6.91 17.02 0.73
N GLY A 300 -5.68 17.27 1.19
CA GLY A 300 -4.55 17.71 0.37
C GLY A 300 -3.65 16.60 -0.17
N ASP A 301 -2.50 16.99 -0.74
CA ASP A 301 -1.52 16.03 -1.23
C ASP A 301 -0.79 15.33 -0.08
N ASN A 302 -1.00 14.02 0.07
CA ASN A 302 -0.39 13.23 1.12
C ASN A 302 1.12 12.98 0.93
N TYR A 303 1.72 13.36 -0.20
CA TYR A 303 3.18 13.23 -0.40
C TYR A 303 3.97 14.47 0.01
N SER A 304 3.29 15.59 0.27
CA SER A 304 3.97 16.85 0.50
C SER A 304 4.72 16.85 1.84
N GLU A 305 5.88 17.51 1.89
CA GLU A 305 6.62 17.66 3.14
C GLU A 305 5.82 18.50 4.15
N GLU A 306 5.00 19.43 3.65
CA GLU A 306 4.06 20.20 4.45
C GLU A 306 3.06 19.31 5.16
N TRP A 307 2.49 18.31 4.47
CA TRP A 307 1.58 17.35 5.09
C TRP A 307 2.28 16.51 6.15
N HIS A 308 3.52 16.08 5.89
CA HIS A 308 4.27 15.30 6.86
C HIS A 308 4.49 16.07 8.17
N ALA A 309 4.85 17.36 8.09
CA ALA A 309 5.02 18.22 9.24
C ALA A 309 3.68 18.54 9.94
N GLU A 310 2.63 18.77 9.17
CA GLU A 310 1.29 19.02 9.68
C GLU A 310 0.69 17.81 10.39
N ALA A 311 0.83 16.61 9.81
CA ALA A 311 0.37 15.36 10.38
C ALA A 311 1.01 15.09 11.75
N GLU A 312 2.32 15.34 11.88
CA GLU A 312 3.04 15.24 13.17
C GLU A 312 2.49 16.25 14.18
N ALA A 313 2.28 17.51 13.79
CA ALA A 313 1.70 18.54 14.65
C ALA A 313 0.26 18.21 15.09
N ARG A 314 -0.49 17.48 14.25
CA ARG A 314 -1.84 16.96 14.53
C ARG A 314 -1.83 15.69 15.40
N GLY A 315 -0.66 15.11 15.68
CA GLY A 315 -0.52 13.88 16.47
C GLY A 315 -0.78 12.59 15.68
N LEU A 316 -0.74 12.64 14.35
CA LEU A 316 -0.85 11.45 13.51
C LEU A 316 0.48 10.68 13.47
N LYS A 317 0.38 9.35 13.52
CA LYS A 317 1.54 8.46 13.55
C LYS A 317 2.09 8.29 12.14
N ASN A 318 3.41 8.47 11.98
CA ASN A 318 4.14 8.18 10.75
C ASN A 318 5.04 6.94 10.93
N LEU A 319 4.42 5.75 10.97
CA LEU A 319 5.12 4.48 11.17
C LEU A 319 5.62 3.95 9.82
N ARG A 320 6.76 4.48 9.39
CA ARG A 320 7.28 4.31 8.02
C ARG A 320 7.52 2.85 7.67
N THR A 321 8.19 2.12 8.55
CA THR A 321 8.62 0.75 8.28
C THR A 321 7.84 -0.27 9.10
N THR A 322 7.88 -1.52 8.66
CA THR A 322 7.18 -2.62 9.33
C THR A 322 7.62 -2.79 10.80
N PRO A 323 8.93 -2.74 11.16
CA PRO A 323 9.35 -2.77 12.56
C PRO A 323 8.78 -1.62 13.41
N ASP A 324 8.52 -0.44 12.82
CA ASP A 324 7.92 0.68 13.55
C ASP A 324 6.41 0.47 13.78
N ALA A 325 5.74 -0.22 12.83
CA ALA A 325 4.30 -0.40 12.84
C ALA A 325 3.83 -1.60 13.67
N LEU A 326 4.55 -2.73 13.63
CA LEU A 326 4.13 -3.99 14.27
C LEU A 326 3.83 -3.86 15.79
N PRO A 327 4.57 -3.07 16.59
CA PRO A 327 4.28 -2.92 18.02
C PRO A 327 2.86 -2.39 18.32
N GLU A 328 2.24 -1.66 17.39
CA GLU A 328 0.88 -1.13 17.56
C GLU A 328 -0.20 -2.23 17.65
N VAL A 329 0.11 -3.45 17.21
CA VAL A 329 -0.77 -4.62 17.39
C VAL A 329 -0.97 -4.94 18.88
N LEU A 330 0.04 -4.65 19.70
CA LEU A 330 0.07 -4.89 21.14
C LEU A 330 -0.20 -3.63 21.97
N ALA A 331 -0.52 -2.50 21.32
CA ALA A 331 -0.90 -1.29 22.05
C ALA A 331 -2.13 -1.57 22.94
N GLU A 332 -2.18 -0.97 24.13
CA GLU A 332 -3.26 -1.20 25.11
C GLU A 332 -4.64 -0.99 24.49
N ALA A 333 -4.81 0.06 23.69
CA ALA A 333 -6.06 0.34 22.99
C ALA A 333 -6.43 -0.78 21.98
N SER A 334 -5.44 -1.33 21.26
CA SER A 334 -5.64 -2.42 20.29
C SER A 334 -6.08 -3.70 20.99
N VAL A 335 -5.37 -4.09 22.05
CA VAL A 335 -5.68 -5.29 22.84
C VAL A 335 -7.06 -5.16 23.47
N ALA A 336 -7.37 -4.02 24.10
CA ALA A 336 -8.67 -3.77 24.72
C ALA A 336 -9.82 -3.85 23.71
N ALA A 337 -9.66 -3.32 22.49
CA ALA A 337 -10.68 -3.41 21.45
C ALA A 337 -10.95 -4.87 21.04
N PHE A 338 -9.90 -5.66 20.80
CA PHE A 338 -10.06 -7.06 20.42
C PHE A 338 -10.66 -7.94 21.52
N GLU A 339 -10.25 -7.73 22.77
CA GLU A 339 -10.76 -8.49 23.92
C GLU A 339 -12.22 -8.15 24.23
N ARG A 340 -12.60 -6.86 24.16
CA ARG A 340 -13.98 -6.40 24.37
C ARG A 340 -14.98 -7.14 23.48
N TYR A 341 -14.62 -7.38 22.22
CA TYR A 341 -15.48 -8.07 21.25
C TYR A 341 -15.20 -9.57 21.12
N ALA A 342 -14.31 -10.12 21.96
CA ALA A 342 -13.89 -11.53 21.91
C ALA A 342 -13.45 -11.99 20.50
N VAL A 343 -12.80 -11.09 19.75
CA VAL A 343 -12.30 -11.36 18.40
C VAL A 343 -10.92 -11.99 18.46
N LEU A 344 -10.02 -11.45 19.29
CA LEU A 344 -8.70 -12.00 19.60
C LEU A 344 -8.35 -11.70 21.06
N SER A 345 -7.68 -12.63 21.72
CA SER A 345 -7.09 -12.43 23.05
C SER A 345 -5.72 -11.75 22.98
N ALA A 346 -5.27 -11.16 24.08
CA ALA A 346 -3.90 -10.62 24.18
C ALA A 346 -2.83 -11.63 23.73
N ARG A 347 -2.96 -12.90 24.16
CA ARG A 347 -2.03 -13.98 23.79
C ARG A 347 -2.00 -14.27 22.29
N GLU A 348 -3.17 -14.21 21.62
CA GLU A 348 -3.24 -14.40 20.16
C GLU A 348 -2.63 -13.23 19.41
N LEU A 349 -2.78 -12.00 19.91
CA LEU A 349 -2.12 -10.82 19.35
C LEU A 349 -0.60 -10.87 19.52
N GLU A 350 -0.11 -11.27 20.70
CA GLU A 350 1.31 -11.52 20.96
C GLU A 350 1.89 -12.55 19.99
N SER A 351 1.20 -13.68 19.83
CA SER A 351 1.63 -14.74 18.89
C SER A 351 1.69 -14.24 17.45
N ARG A 352 0.72 -13.41 17.02
CA ARG A 352 0.72 -12.82 15.67
C ARG A 352 1.87 -11.82 15.49
N PHE A 353 2.11 -10.97 16.48
CA PHE A 353 3.20 -10.03 16.48
C PHE A 353 4.55 -10.75 16.34
N GLU A 354 4.80 -11.79 17.15
CA GLU A 354 6.04 -12.59 17.09
C GLU A 354 6.23 -13.20 15.70
N VAL A 355 5.19 -13.83 15.13
CA VAL A 355 5.26 -14.44 13.80
C VAL A 355 5.53 -13.41 12.71
N TRP A 356 4.93 -12.22 12.76
CA TRP A 356 5.19 -11.18 11.76
C TRP A 356 6.59 -10.58 11.87
N VAL A 357 7.11 -10.43 13.07
CA VAL A 357 8.50 -10.03 13.31
C VAL A 357 9.45 -11.08 12.74
N GLU A 358 9.22 -12.36 13.02
CA GLU A 358 10.03 -13.46 12.48
C GLU A 358 9.98 -13.50 10.95
N GLN A 359 8.79 -13.37 10.36
CA GLN A 359 8.61 -13.32 8.90
C GLN A 359 9.36 -12.16 8.26
N TYR A 360 9.38 -10.99 8.90
CA TYR A 360 10.13 -9.82 8.42
C TYR A 360 11.63 -10.10 8.42
N VAL A 361 12.17 -10.57 9.54
CA VAL A 361 13.61 -10.91 9.67
C VAL A 361 14.01 -11.97 8.66
N MET A 362 13.21 -13.02 8.51
CA MET A 362 13.49 -14.11 7.57
C MET A 362 13.52 -13.63 6.12
N GLN A 363 12.54 -12.82 5.71
CA GLN A 363 12.50 -12.27 4.36
C GLN A 363 13.67 -11.31 4.11
N ALA A 364 13.98 -10.42 5.07
CA ALA A 364 15.12 -9.52 4.97
C ALA A 364 16.43 -10.30 4.80
N ASN A 365 16.62 -11.36 5.59
CA ASN A 365 17.79 -12.24 5.49
C ASN A 365 17.86 -12.96 4.13
N ILE A 366 16.74 -13.48 3.62
CA ILE A 366 16.69 -14.12 2.28
C ILE A 366 17.08 -13.11 1.20
N GLU A 367 16.58 -11.87 1.24
CA GLU A 367 16.96 -10.82 0.29
C GLU A 367 18.45 -10.48 0.39
N ALA A 368 18.97 -10.32 1.60
CA ALA A 368 20.37 -9.96 1.84
C ALA A 368 21.34 -11.08 1.41
N GLU A 369 21.10 -12.33 1.80
CA GLU A 369 21.89 -13.50 1.39
C GLU A 369 21.83 -13.72 -0.14
N THR A 370 20.64 -13.56 -0.75
CA THR A 370 20.51 -13.67 -2.20
C THR A 370 21.29 -12.57 -2.91
N THR A 371 21.29 -11.34 -2.36
CA THR A 371 22.07 -10.21 -2.89
C THR A 371 23.57 -10.52 -2.84
N ALA A 372 24.09 -10.96 -1.69
CA ALA A 372 25.49 -11.31 -1.50
C ALA A 372 25.91 -12.44 -2.46
N SER A 373 25.09 -13.49 -2.56
CA SER A 373 25.34 -14.61 -3.47
C SER A 373 25.39 -14.18 -4.94
N ILE A 374 24.41 -13.43 -5.43
CA ILE A 374 24.36 -12.95 -6.82
C ILE A 374 25.56 -12.03 -7.11
N ALA A 375 25.83 -11.06 -6.25
CA ALA A 375 26.93 -10.13 -6.46
C ALA A 375 28.29 -10.85 -6.50
N ARG A 376 28.53 -11.78 -5.58
CA ARG A 376 29.79 -12.53 -5.48
C ARG A 376 29.99 -13.52 -6.61
N THR A 377 28.95 -14.27 -6.98
CA THR A 377 29.08 -15.41 -7.89
C THR A 377 28.78 -15.06 -9.35
N LEU A 378 28.04 -13.98 -9.61
CA LEU A 378 27.65 -13.56 -10.95
C LEU A 378 28.28 -12.22 -11.35
N LEU A 379 28.05 -11.17 -10.55
CA LEU A 379 28.42 -9.80 -10.94
C LEU A 379 29.93 -9.55 -10.88
N VAL A 380 30.58 -9.89 -9.77
CA VAL A 380 32.05 -9.73 -9.62
C VAL A 380 32.81 -10.47 -10.74
N PRO A 381 32.53 -11.75 -11.06
CA PRO A 381 33.16 -12.42 -12.19
C PRO A 381 32.88 -11.76 -13.54
N ALA A 382 31.67 -11.24 -13.78
CA ALA A 382 31.35 -10.55 -15.03
C ALA A 382 32.19 -9.28 -15.22
N VAL A 383 32.31 -8.47 -14.17
CA VAL A 383 33.13 -7.25 -14.15
C VAL A 383 34.60 -7.58 -14.37
N LEU A 384 35.13 -8.60 -13.68
CA LEU A 384 36.51 -9.06 -13.85
C LEU A 384 36.81 -9.53 -15.27
N ARG A 385 35.88 -10.27 -15.91
CA ARG A 385 36.03 -10.69 -17.31
C ARG A 385 36.10 -9.48 -18.25
N HIS A 386 35.25 -8.46 -18.05
CA HIS A 386 35.30 -7.27 -18.87
C HIS A 386 36.58 -6.45 -18.64
N LEU A 387 37.01 -6.29 -17.39
CA LEU A 387 38.28 -5.64 -17.06
C LEU A 387 39.45 -6.33 -17.76
N ALA A 388 39.50 -7.67 -17.75
CA ALA A 388 40.56 -8.41 -18.44
C ALA A 388 40.60 -8.14 -19.95
N LEU A 389 39.43 -7.99 -20.60
CA LEU A 389 39.35 -7.60 -22.01
C LEU A 389 39.87 -6.18 -22.24
N ILE A 390 39.45 -5.21 -21.41
CA ILE A 390 39.91 -3.82 -21.51
C ILE A 390 41.42 -3.71 -21.29
N ASP A 391 41.94 -4.41 -20.27
CA ASP A 391 43.36 -4.45 -19.96
C ASP A 391 44.15 -5.09 -21.12
N SER A 392 43.62 -6.15 -21.75
CA SER A 392 44.23 -6.77 -22.94
C SER A 392 44.23 -5.86 -24.17
N ALA A 393 43.20 -5.01 -24.31
CA ALA A 393 43.09 -4.01 -25.36
C ALA A 393 43.90 -2.74 -25.09
N GLN A 394 44.49 -2.62 -23.89
CA GLN A 394 45.32 -1.48 -23.44
C GLN A 394 44.59 -0.13 -23.47
N VAL A 395 43.27 -0.13 -23.22
CA VAL A 395 42.46 1.10 -23.14
C VAL A 395 42.40 1.59 -21.68
N GLY A 396 43.47 2.27 -21.25
CA GLY A 396 43.66 2.67 -19.85
C GLY A 396 42.50 3.45 -19.22
N VAL A 397 41.88 4.38 -19.98
CA VAL A 397 40.77 5.22 -19.49
C VAL A 397 39.57 4.39 -19.02
N LEU A 398 39.22 3.30 -19.74
CA LEU A 398 38.12 2.42 -19.34
C LEU A 398 38.47 1.56 -18.12
N SER A 399 39.74 1.19 -17.97
CA SER A 399 40.23 0.46 -16.79
C SER A 399 40.21 1.35 -15.55
N GLU A 400 40.62 2.61 -15.68
CA GLU A 400 40.58 3.63 -14.62
C GLU A 400 39.15 3.96 -14.18
N GLU A 401 38.17 3.86 -15.07
CA GLU A 401 36.75 4.05 -14.74
C GLU A 401 36.15 2.84 -13.99
N MET A 402 36.42 1.61 -14.45
CA MET A 402 35.73 0.42 -13.94
C MET A 402 36.40 -0.20 -12.70
N ARG A 403 37.71 -0.07 -12.53
CA ARG A 403 38.43 -0.68 -11.38
C ARG A 403 38.00 -0.13 -10.02
N PRO A 404 37.83 1.20 -9.83
CA PRO A 404 37.33 1.73 -8.56
C PRO A 404 35.94 1.20 -8.21
N LEU A 405 35.06 1.01 -9.21
CA LEU A 405 33.72 0.47 -8.98
C LEU A 405 33.74 -1.00 -8.58
N LEU A 406 34.68 -1.78 -9.08
CA LEU A 406 34.87 -3.16 -8.63
C LEU A 406 35.34 -3.18 -7.17
N ASP A 407 36.29 -2.32 -6.80
CA ASP A 407 36.77 -2.21 -5.42
C ASP A 407 35.65 -1.75 -4.47
N ASP A 408 34.82 -0.79 -4.89
CA ASP A 408 33.62 -0.36 -4.19
C ASP A 408 32.62 -1.53 -4.00
N LEU A 409 32.40 -2.35 -5.04
CA LEU A 409 31.48 -3.49 -4.97
C LEU A 409 31.98 -4.55 -3.99
N ILE A 410 33.28 -4.85 -4.00
CA ILE A 410 33.89 -5.79 -3.06
C ILE A 410 33.80 -5.26 -1.62
N THR A 411 34.03 -3.96 -1.42
CA THR A 411 33.91 -3.31 -0.12
C THR A 411 32.47 -3.36 0.40
N ALA A 412 31.50 -3.02 -0.44
CA ALA A 412 30.08 -3.10 -0.10
C ALA A 412 29.64 -4.54 0.21
N LEU A 413 30.17 -5.53 -0.52
CA LEU A 413 29.94 -6.95 -0.24
C LEU A 413 30.49 -7.37 1.13
N GLY A 414 31.68 -6.92 1.50
CA GLY A 414 32.24 -7.19 2.82
C GLY A 414 31.37 -6.61 3.95
N ALA A 415 30.87 -5.38 3.77
CA ALA A 415 29.94 -4.77 4.72
C ALA A 415 28.60 -5.52 4.81
N LEU A 416 28.10 -6.06 3.68
CA LEU A 416 26.91 -6.90 3.67
C LEU A 416 27.17 -8.25 4.37
N ASP A 417 28.30 -8.89 4.13
CA ASP A 417 28.66 -10.15 4.82
C ASP A 417 28.71 -9.95 6.34
N GLU A 418 29.31 -8.84 6.80
CA GLU A 418 29.33 -8.48 8.22
C GLU A 418 27.93 -8.24 8.78
N ALA A 419 27.05 -7.57 8.03
CA ALA A 419 25.67 -7.33 8.44
C ALA A 419 24.81 -8.61 8.44
N ASN A 420 25.10 -9.56 7.55
CA ASN A 420 24.40 -10.84 7.48
C ASN A 420 24.76 -11.79 8.64
N VAL A 421 25.86 -11.55 9.34
CA VAL A 421 26.16 -12.29 10.57
C VAL A 421 25.06 -12.02 11.58
N HIS A 422 24.41 -13.09 12.04
CA HIS A 422 23.34 -13.00 13.02
C HIS A 422 23.89 -12.36 14.32
N PRO A 423 23.29 -11.26 14.82
CA PRO A 423 23.77 -10.59 16.01
C PRO A 423 23.51 -11.43 17.28
N ASP A 424 24.54 -11.61 18.10
CA ASP A 424 24.42 -12.36 19.36
C ASP A 424 23.49 -11.66 20.35
N GLY A 425 22.48 -12.38 20.86
CA GLY A 425 21.59 -11.91 21.93
C GLY A 425 20.56 -10.85 21.52
N VAL A 426 20.35 -10.64 20.22
CA VAL A 426 19.32 -9.74 19.68
C VAL A 426 18.17 -10.57 19.12
N GLU A 427 16.96 -10.38 19.65
CA GLU A 427 15.78 -11.18 19.29
C GLU A 427 14.55 -10.28 19.07
N GLY A 428 13.48 -10.87 18.55
CA GLY A 428 12.19 -10.19 18.38
C GLY A 428 12.31 -8.90 17.57
N VAL A 429 11.66 -7.84 18.04
CA VAL A 429 11.59 -6.57 17.30
C VAL A 429 12.95 -5.91 17.12
N ASP A 430 13.87 -6.08 18.07
CA ASP A 430 15.22 -5.53 17.96
C ASP A 430 16.01 -6.20 16.83
N LEU A 431 15.77 -7.49 16.58
CA LEU A 431 16.34 -8.19 15.43
C LEU A 431 15.74 -7.69 14.11
N ALA A 432 14.44 -7.38 14.08
CA ALA A 432 13.81 -6.75 12.91
C ALA A 432 14.36 -5.33 12.64
N VAL A 433 14.61 -4.55 13.70
CA VAL A 433 15.28 -3.25 13.60
C VAL A 433 16.71 -3.41 13.08
N HIS A 434 17.46 -4.39 13.58
CA HIS A 434 18.80 -4.70 13.06
C HIS A 434 18.76 -5.08 11.57
N ALA A 435 17.84 -5.94 11.17
CA ALA A 435 17.66 -6.34 9.77
C ALA A 435 17.38 -5.11 8.87
N ARG A 436 16.51 -4.20 9.31
CA ARG A 436 16.21 -2.96 8.58
C ARG A 436 17.43 -2.03 8.49
N ASP A 437 18.04 -1.70 9.62
CA ASP A 437 19.03 -0.60 9.72
C ASP A 437 20.44 -1.03 9.32
N ARG A 438 20.75 -2.32 9.35
CA ARG A 438 22.08 -2.86 9.03
C ARG A 438 22.04 -3.72 7.78
N GLN A 439 21.23 -4.77 7.74
CA GLN A 439 21.23 -5.74 6.64
C GLN A 439 20.68 -5.13 5.34
N LEU A 440 19.45 -4.62 5.36
CA LEU A 440 18.81 -4.03 4.17
C LEU A 440 19.53 -2.74 3.71
N ALA A 441 20.10 -1.98 4.66
CA ALA A 441 20.93 -0.82 4.36
C ALA A 441 22.23 -1.21 3.63
N ALA A 442 22.96 -2.22 4.12
CA ALA A 442 24.15 -2.74 3.45
C ALA A 442 23.83 -3.35 2.08
N MET A 443 22.71 -4.08 1.98
CA MET A 443 22.19 -4.64 0.73
C MET A 443 21.96 -3.55 -0.31
N SER A 444 21.39 -2.42 0.10
CA SER A 444 21.17 -1.26 -0.76
C SER A 444 22.48 -0.65 -1.26
N GLY A 445 23.53 -0.64 -0.43
CA GLY A 445 24.88 -0.23 -0.83
C GLY A 445 25.46 -1.09 -1.95
N VAL A 446 25.35 -2.42 -1.84
CA VAL A 446 25.79 -3.36 -2.90
C VAL A 446 25.04 -3.09 -4.20
N ARG A 447 23.72 -2.91 -4.13
CA ARG A 447 22.89 -2.58 -5.29
C ARG A 447 23.34 -1.30 -5.99
N GLN A 448 23.57 -0.22 -5.25
CA GLN A 448 23.95 1.07 -5.83
C GLN A 448 25.21 0.98 -6.69
N VAL A 449 26.21 0.21 -6.26
CA VAL A 449 27.45 0.01 -7.02
C VAL A 449 27.21 -0.92 -8.22
N ALA A 450 26.49 -2.01 -8.01
CA ALA A 450 26.15 -2.96 -9.08
C ALA A 450 25.35 -2.30 -10.23
N ASP A 451 24.37 -1.45 -9.92
CA ASP A 451 23.56 -0.75 -10.92
C ASP A 451 24.40 0.28 -11.73
N ARG A 452 25.52 0.78 -11.18
CA ARG A 452 26.50 1.61 -11.93
C ARG A 452 27.33 0.73 -12.86
N LEU A 453 27.79 -0.41 -12.37
CA LEU A 453 28.57 -1.38 -13.15
C LEU A 453 27.75 -1.95 -14.31
N GLU A 454 26.46 -2.20 -14.15
CA GLU A 454 25.56 -2.67 -15.23
C GLU A 454 25.62 -1.78 -16.48
N LYS A 455 25.82 -0.47 -16.30
CA LYS A 455 25.87 0.51 -17.40
C LYS A 455 27.19 0.51 -18.16
N LEU A 456 28.24 -0.05 -17.54
CA LEU A 456 29.60 -0.07 -18.10
C LEU A 456 29.98 -1.47 -18.60
N VAL A 457 29.48 -2.53 -17.96
CA VAL A 457 29.77 -3.90 -18.38
C VAL A 457 29.10 -4.18 -19.72
N ALA A 458 29.87 -4.80 -20.63
CA ALA A 458 29.39 -5.23 -21.93
C ALA A 458 28.14 -6.12 -21.77
N ASP A 459 27.14 -5.88 -22.62
CA ASP A 459 25.81 -6.50 -22.50
C ASP A 459 25.86 -8.04 -22.54
N ASP A 460 26.73 -8.60 -23.39
CA ASP A 460 26.97 -10.03 -23.52
C ASP A 460 27.68 -10.68 -22.32
N LEU A 461 28.33 -9.87 -21.48
CA LEU A 461 28.99 -10.32 -20.26
C LEU A 461 28.12 -10.13 -19.01
N TRP A 462 27.10 -9.27 -19.07
CA TRP A 462 26.23 -8.99 -17.93
C TRP A 462 25.28 -10.17 -17.69
N PRO A 463 25.28 -10.78 -16.50
CA PRO A 463 24.63 -12.08 -16.30
C PRO A 463 23.14 -11.98 -15.95
N LEU A 464 22.61 -10.77 -15.75
CA LEU A 464 21.21 -10.55 -15.36
C LEU A 464 20.45 -9.84 -16.49
N PRO A 465 19.18 -10.19 -16.75
CA PRO A 465 18.37 -9.42 -17.68
C PRO A 465 18.22 -7.97 -17.22
N LYS A 466 18.39 -7.03 -18.13
CA LYS A 466 18.24 -5.60 -17.86
C LYS A 466 16.77 -5.22 -17.76
N TYR A 467 16.45 -4.14 -17.04
CA TYR A 467 15.06 -3.69 -16.93
C TYR A 467 14.44 -3.33 -18.29
N SER A 468 15.23 -2.83 -19.24
CA SER A 468 14.74 -2.59 -20.60
C SER A 468 14.24 -3.86 -21.29
N GLU A 469 14.81 -5.01 -20.94
CA GLU A 469 14.41 -6.31 -21.47
C GLU A 469 13.18 -6.83 -20.73
N ILE A 470 13.22 -6.80 -19.40
CA ILE A 470 12.15 -7.32 -18.54
C ILE A 470 10.83 -6.55 -18.74
N LEU A 471 10.89 -5.23 -18.89
CA LEU A 471 9.71 -4.37 -18.92
C LEU A 471 9.10 -4.20 -20.31
N PHE A 472 9.89 -4.31 -21.39
CA PHE A 472 9.45 -3.90 -22.73
C PHE A 472 9.55 -4.98 -23.81
N ILE A 473 10.32 -6.06 -23.60
CA ILE A 473 10.34 -7.16 -24.57
C ILE A 473 9.06 -7.99 -24.38
N LYS A 474 8.21 -8.02 -25.41
CA LYS A 474 6.86 -8.61 -25.37
C LYS A 474 6.80 -10.00 -26.00
#